data_AF-A0A2V7CEL7-F1
#
_entry.id   AF-A0A2V7CEL7-F1
#
_cell.length_a   1.000
_cell.length_b   1.000
_cell.length_c   1.000
_cell.angle_alpha   90.00
_cell.angle_beta   90.00
_cell.angle_gamma   90.00
#
_symmetry.space_group_name_H-M   'P 1'
#
loop_
_entity.id
_entity.type
_entity.pdbx_description
1 polymer ?
#
loop_
_entity_poly.entity_id
_entity_poly.type
_entity_poly.pdbx_seq_one_letter_code
_entity_poly.pdbx_strand_id
1 'polypeptide(L)'
;MPYAYYARLTRSQQAVYRKSDTLIEIRLENPGTLHPSVAALEAALKTEERAATERASQDLVTGLTDAMGLPVVRVEVLAARPHSHWGELHGLYTYERGRKPKIQLWMRTAKRRRVVAFRTYLRTLLHEVGHHVDYTGLRLAESYHTEGFYKRESSLFHQLVPDAPGRITMATMEEYAKLPIEDRVKRLTQTSDELAAAIRGRDDATLSRRPDGKNWAAKEVVCHLRDVEEMFMGRFGLILAMDDPKLAFDPTTPDRWAEERQYLRNDVQQALGAFRKRRDESLALLRTLTPEQWTRAGIHATRGPVTINDFVTLMAWHDDNHLDQLKRALDGKA
;
A
#
# COMPACT_ATOMS: atom_id res chain seq x y z
N MET A 1 5.79 -14.19 -4.30
CA MET A 1 5.77 -15.14 -5.45
C MET A 1 6.22 -14.37 -6.68
N PRO A 2 7.14 -14.88 -7.50
CA PRO A 2 7.62 -14.15 -8.67
C PRO A 2 6.49 -13.90 -9.68
N TYR A 3 6.56 -12.79 -10.41
CA TYR A 3 5.55 -12.43 -11.42
C TYR A 3 5.47 -13.48 -12.54
N ALA A 4 4.33 -13.57 -13.21
CA ALA A 4 4.05 -14.59 -14.23
C ALA A 4 5.09 -14.64 -15.38
N TYR A 5 5.78 -13.54 -15.67
CA TYR A 5 6.82 -13.50 -16.70
C TYR A 5 8.14 -14.16 -16.28
N TYR A 6 8.35 -14.39 -14.98
CA TYR A 6 9.57 -14.99 -14.43
C TYR A 6 9.89 -16.36 -15.01
N ALA A 7 8.86 -17.19 -15.19
CA ALA A 7 9.00 -18.54 -15.77
C ALA A 7 9.48 -18.52 -17.23
N ARG A 8 9.35 -17.39 -17.92
CA ARG A 8 9.79 -17.19 -19.31
C ARG A 8 11.22 -16.66 -19.41
N LEU A 9 11.84 -16.30 -18.29
CA LEU A 9 13.22 -15.80 -18.25
C LEU A 9 14.21 -16.96 -18.34
N THR A 10 15.36 -16.72 -18.98
CA THR A 10 16.49 -17.67 -18.96
C THR A 10 17.04 -17.81 -17.53
N ARG A 11 17.83 -18.85 -17.26
CA ARG A 11 18.43 -19.07 -15.94
C ARG A 11 19.29 -17.89 -15.46
N SER A 12 20.03 -17.25 -16.37
CA SER A 12 20.83 -16.06 -16.04
C SER A 12 19.95 -14.85 -15.71
N GLN A 13 18.88 -14.63 -16.47
CA GLN A 13 17.90 -13.58 -16.21
C GLN A 13 17.14 -13.80 -14.89
N GLN A 14 16.77 -15.04 -14.57
CA GLN A 14 16.16 -15.39 -13.30
C GLN A 14 17.09 -15.13 -12.10
N ALA A 15 18.40 -15.31 -12.27
CA ALA A 15 19.38 -14.97 -11.24
C ALA A 15 19.45 -13.45 -11.01
N VAL A 16 19.45 -12.66 -12.10
CA VAL A 16 19.38 -11.19 -12.02
C VAL A 16 18.09 -10.72 -11.36
N TYR A 17 16.94 -11.30 -11.74
CA TYR A 17 15.64 -11.05 -11.10
C TYR A 17 15.72 -11.29 -9.59
N ARG A 18 16.19 -12.47 -9.15
CA ARG A 18 16.27 -12.80 -7.72
C ARG A 18 17.18 -11.85 -6.96
N LYS A 19 18.31 -11.43 -7.57
CA LYS A 19 19.23 -10.45 -6.98
C LYS A 19 18.57 -9.06 -6.85
N SER A 20 17.75 -8.64 -7.81
CA SER A 20 16.93 -7.43 -7.66
C SER A 20 15.91 -7.61 -6.53
N ASP A 21 15.24 -8.76 -6.45
CA ASP A 21 14.16 -9.03 -5.48
C ASP A 21 14.65 -9.08 -4.01
N THR A 22 15.94 -9.37 -3.77
CA THR A 22 16.49 -9.46 -2.40
C THR A 22 16.62 -8.12 -1.68
N LEU A 23 16.81 -7.01 -2.42
CA LEU A 23 16.90 -5.69 -1.80
C LEU A 23 15.51 -5.08 -1.75
N ILE A 24 14.89 -4.97 -0.58
CA ILE A 24 13.51 -4.47 -0.46
C ILE A 24 13.43 -3.02 0.03
N GLU A 25 14.56 -2.44 0.45
CA GLU A 25 14.62 -1.12 1.07
C GLU A 25 15.86 -0.36 0.56
N ILE A 26 15.75 0.96 0.37
CA ILE A 26 16.89 1.86 0.15
C ILE A 26 16.88 2.85 1.30
N ARG A 27 17.83 2.73 2.22
CA ARG A 27 17.93 3.63 3.38
C ARG A 27 18.74 4.87 3.01
N LEU A 28 18.12 6.03 3.15
CA LEU A 28 18.80 7.31 3.09
C LEU A 28 19.27 7.65 4.51
N GLU A 29 20.54 8.03 4.67
CA GLU A 29 21.08 8.31 6.01
C GLU A 29 20.40 9.51 6.69
N ASN A 30 20.07 10.55 5.90
CA ASN A 30 19.45 11.78 6.40
C ASN A 30 18.35 12.26 5.44
N PRO A 31 17.20 11.56 5.32
CA PRO A 31 16.18 11.89 4.31
C PRO A 31 15.59 13.30 4.49
N GLY A 32 15.63 13.84 5.70
CA GLY A 32 15.17 15.21 6.02
C GLY A 32 15.87 16.31 5.21
N THR A 33 17.11 16.10 4.78
CA THR A 33 17.84 17.08 3.96
C THR A 33 17.25 17.23 2.55
N LEU A 34 16.50 16.23 2.09
CA LEU A 34 15.87 16.22 0.76
C LEU A 34 14.43 16.75 0.78
N HIS A 35 13.81 16.90 1.96
CA HIS A 35 12.44 17.42 2.09
C HIS A 35 12.25 18.81 1.43
N PRO A 36 13.19 19.77 1.54
CA PRO A 36 13.09 21.04 0.81
C PRO A 36 13.03 20.85 -0.72
N SER A 37 13.83 19.93 -1.28
CA SER A 37 13.83 19.63 -2.71
C SER A 37 12.51 18.98 -3.15
N VAL A 38 11.93 18.12 -2.30
CA VAL A 38 10.62 17.51 -2.52
C VAL A 38 9.52 18.58 -2.54
N ALA A 39 9.53 19.52 -1.60
CA ALA A 39 8.59 20.64 -1.55
C ALA A 39 8.75 21.59 -2.74
N ALA A 40 10.00 21.87 -3.16
CA ALA A 40 10.31 22.67 -4.34
C ALA A 40 9.78 22.00 -5.63
N LEU A 41 9.91 20.68 -5.74
CA LEU A 41 9.34 19.92 -6.86
C LEU A 41 7.81 20.00 -6.88
N GLU A 42 7.15 19.86 -5.73
CA GLU A 42 5.69 20.02 -5.65
C GLU A 42 5.25 21.41 -6.10
N ALA A 43 5.94 22.46 -5.62
CA ALA A 43 5.65 23.84 -5.99
C ALA A 43 5.88 24.08 -7.49
N ALA A 44 7.00 23.60 -8.05
CA ALA A 44 7.32 23.74 -9.46
C ALA A 44 6.34 23.00 -10.38
N LEU A 45 5.83 21.84 -9.96
CA LEU A 45 4.83 21.11 -10.72
C LEU A 45 3.50 21.88 -10.78
N LYS A 46 3.12 22.59 -9.70
CA LYS A 46 1.90 23.41 -9.62
C LYS A 46 1.93 24.65 -10.53
N THR A 47 3.11 25.17 -10.86
CA THR A 47 3.21 26.30 -11.82
C THR A 47 2.95 25.87 -13.26
N GLU A 48 2.93 24.56 -13.51
CA GLU A 48 2.86 23.93 -14.83
C GLU A 48 4.00 24.31 -15.80
N GLU A 49 5.06 24.94 -15.29
CA GLU A 49 6.23 25.31 -16.08
C GLU A 49 7.21 24.13 -16.21
N ARG A 50 7.39 23.66 -17.45
CA ARG A 50 8.27 22.53 -17.77
C ARG A 50 9.70 22.73 -17.27
N ALA A 51 10.28 23.91 -17.51
CA ALA A 51 11.66 24.20 -17.14
C ALA A 51 11.84 24.27 -15.62
N ALA A 52 10.87 24.79 -14.88
CA ALA A 52 10.90 24.81 -13.42
C ALA A 52 10.79 23.39 -12.85
N THR A 53 9.86 22.58 -13.38
CA THR A 53 9.67 21.18 -12.98
C THR A 53 10.92 20.34 -13.27
N GLU A 54 11.57 20.56 -14.42
CA GLU A 54 12.82 19.86 -14.80
C GLU A 54 13.96 20.17 -13.84
N ARG A 55 14.18 21.46 -13.51
CA ARG A 55 15.21 21.86 -12.55
C ARG A 55 14.96 21.25 -11.17
N ALA A 56 13.75 21.38 -10.64
CA ALA A 56 13.42 20.83 -9.33
C ALA A 56 13.52 19.30 -9.28
N SER A 57 13.18 18.62 -10.39
CA SER A 57 13.36 17.16 -10.49
C SER A 57 14.83 16.77 -10.54
N GLN A 58 15.65 17.52 -11.29
CA GLN A 58 17.10 17.32 -11.34
C GLN A 58 17.73 17.52 -9.95
N ASP A 59 17.35 18.57 -9.23
CA ASP A 59 17.91 18.88 -7.90
C ASP A 59 17.57 17.78 -6.88
N LEU A 60 16.32 17.29 -6.87
CA LEU A 60 15.92 16.16 -6.03
C LEU A 60 16.70 14.88 -6.38
N VAL A 61 16.86 14.58 -7.67
CA VAL A 61 17.59 13.39 -8.12
C VAL A 61 19.07 13.47 -7.81
N THR A 62 19.69 14.63 -7.99
CA THR A 62 21.09 14.85 -7.61
C THR A 62 21.28 14.58 -6.12
N GLY A 63 20.42 15.16 -5.27
CA GLY A 63 20.48 14.91 -3.83
C GLY A 63 20.26 13.44 -3.46
N LEU A 64 19.38 12.73 -4.17
CA LEU A 64 19.17 11.30 -4.00
C LEU A 64 20.39 10.48 -4.41
N THR A 65 20.97 10.74 -5.59
CA THR A 65 22.17 10.02 -6.03
C THR A 65 23.35 10.28 -5.12
N ASP A 66 23.52 11.51 -4.63
CA ASP A 66 24.58 11.86 -3.69
C ASP A 66 24.39 11.14 -2.35
N ALA A 67 23.18 11.13 -1.81
CA ALA A 67 22.84 10.43 -0.57
C ALA A 67 23.02 8.90 -0.66
N MET A 68 22.93 8.33 -1.86
CA MET A 68 23.16 6.91 -2.12
C MET A 68 24.59 6.59 -2.61
N GLY A 69 25.45 7.59 -2.82
CA GLY A 69 26.79 7.41 -3.41
C GLY A 69 26.77 6.90 -4.86
N LEU A 70 25.73 7.24 -5.62
CA LEU A 70 25.54 6.79 -7.01
C LEU A 70 25.99 7.84 -8.03
N PRO A 71 26.36 7.43 -9.26
CA PRO A 71 26.68 8.37 -10.33
C PRO A 71 25.50 9.29 -10.67
N VAL A 72 25.77 10.54 -11.02
CA VAL A 72 24.73 11.50 -11.42
C VAL A 72 23.97 11.00 -12.65
N VAL A 73 22.64 11.11 -12.60
CA VAL A 73 21.73 10.87 -13.72
C VAL A 73 21.02 12.15 -14.13
N ARG A 74 20.91 12.38 -15.45
CA ARG A 74 20.23 13.57 -15.99
C ARG A 74 18.73 13.36 -16.01
N VAL A 75 17.95 14.34 -15.59
CA VAL A 75 16.50 14.36 -15.71
C VAL A 75 16.08 15.25 -16.89
N GLU A 76 15.11 14.79 -17.66
CA GLU A 76 14.48 15.55 -18.75
C GLU A 76 12.96 15.47 -18.60
N VAL A 77 12.29 16.62 -18.54
CA VAL A 77 10.83 16.69 -18.39
C VAL A 77 10.20 17.09 -19.72
N LEU A 78 9.33 16.21 -20.21
CA LEU A 78 8.60 16.33 -21.46
C LEU A 78 7.17 16.82 -21.18
N ALA A 79 6.60 17.54 -22.16
CA ALA A 79 5.31 18.19 -22.02
C ALA A 79 4.14 17.19 -21.94
N ALA A 80 3.87 16.45 -23.01
CA ALA A 80 2.77 15.49 -23.08
C ALA A 80 3.23 14.17 -23.70
N ARG A 81 2.70 13.06 -23.17
CA ARG A 81 3.03 11.70 -23.63
C ARG A 81 2.53 11.48 -25.07
N PRO A 82 3.31 10.84 -25.96
CA PRO A 82 2.80 10.31 -27.22
C PRO A 82 1.74 9.23 -26.96
N HIS A 83 0.71 9.15 -27.79
CA HIS A 83 -0.25 8.04 -27.71
C HIS A 83 0.41 6.76 -28.26
N SER A 84 0.62 5.75 -27.42
CA SER A 84 1.05 4.42 -27.86
C SER A 84 0.14 3.33 -27.24
N HIS A 85 -0.05 2.23 -27.99
CA HIS A 85 -0.96 1.13 -27.65
C HIS A 85 -0.35 0.04 -26.75
N TRP A 86 0.90 0.19 -26.30
CA TRP A 86 1.63 -0.83 -25.54
C TRP A 86 2.22 -0.24 -24.25
N GLY A 87 1.70 -0.71 -23.11
CA GLY A 87 2.26 -0.51 -21.77
C GLY A 87 2.18 0.93 -21.24
N GLU A 88 1.80 1.08 -19.96
CA GLU A 88 1.86 2.38 -19.30
C GLU A 88 3.31 2.74 -18.93
N LEU A 89 4.09 3.24 -19.89
CA LEU A 89 5.39 3.84 -19.62
C LEU A 89 5.16 5.18 -18.89
N HIS A 90 5.32 5.18 -17.57
CA HIS A 90 5.13 6.38 -16.74
C HIS A 90 6.36 7.29 -16.75
N GLY A 91 7.56 6.73 -16.80
CA GLY A 91 8.83 7.39 -17.12
C GLY A 91 9.66 6.53 -18.07
N LEU A 92 10.85 7.00 -18.43
CA LEU A 92 11.83 6.23 -19.21
C LEU A 92 13.24 6.48 -18.69
N TYR A 93 13.82 5.46 -18.09
CA TYR A 93 15.25 5.39 -17.80
C TYR A 93 16.00 4.79 -19.00
N THR A 94 17.00 5.51 -19.50
CA THR A 94 17.91 5.04 -20.55
C THR A 94 19.34 4.92 -20.02
N TYR A 95 19.93 3.75 -20.16
CA TYR A 95 21.32 3.45 -19.82
C TYR A 95 21.99 2.72 -20.99
N GLU A 96 22.81 3.46 -21.74
CA GLU A 96 23.60 2.92 -22.85
C GLU A 96 25.08 3.04 -22.50
N ARG A 97 25.86 2.00 -22.80
CA ARG A 97 27.29 1.95 -22.53
C ARG A 97 28.01 3.11 -23.24
N GLY A 98 28.66 3.99 -22.47
CA GLY A 98 29.39 5.17 -22.99
C GLY A 98 28.56 6.45 -23.07
N ARG A 99 27.27 6.43 -22.72
CA ARG A 99 26.43 7.62 -22.58
C ARG A 99 26.09 7.87 -21.11
N LYS A 100 25.84 9.14 -20.76
CA LYS A 100 25.36 9.49 -19.42
C LYS A 100 23.94 8.94 -19.24
N PRO A 101 23.62 8.29 -18.11
CA PRO A 101 22.27 7.83 -17.84
C PRO A 101 21.29 9.00 -17.85
N LYS A 102 20.06 8.73 -18.28
CA LYS A 102 19.01 9.74 -18.37
C LYS A 102 17.66 9.18 -17.93
N ILE A 103 16.92 9.98 -17.17
CA ILE A 103 15.52 9.78 -16.77
C ILE A 103 14.68 10.76 -17.57
N GLN A 104 13.64 10.28 -18.26
CA GLN A 104 12.65 11.10 -18.94
C GLN A 104 11.29 10.94 -18.28
N LEU A 105 10.60 12.06 -18.02
CA LEU A 105 9.30 12.07 -17.36
C LEU A 105 8.33 12.97 -18.10
N TRP A 106 7.03 12.66 -18.05
CA TRP A 106 5.98 13.51 -18.59
C TRP A 106 5.23 14.22 -17.46
N MET A 107 5.18 15.55 -17.51
CA MET A 107 4.45 16.32 -16.50
C MET A 107 2.94 16.43 -16.77
N ARG A 108 2.46 16.07 -17.96
CA ARG A 108 1.03 16.09 -18.32
C ARG A 108 0.50 14.73 -18.78
N THR A 109 -0.74 14.45 -18.40
CA THR A 109 -1.48 13.23 -18.79
C THR A 109 -1.69 13.12 -20.31
N ALA A 110 -1.59 11.91 -20.85
CA ALA A 110 -1.70 11.65 -22.29
C ALA A 110 -3.06 12.08 -22.88
N LYS A 111 -4.17 11.77 -22.20
CA LYS A 111 -5.53 11.95 -22.73
C LYS A 111 -6.12 13.34 -22.51
N ARG A 112 -5.78 14.00 -21.41
CA ARG A 112 -6.40 15.26 -20.97
C ARG A 112 -5.43 16.45 -20.91
N ARG A 113 -4.12 16.22 -21.14
CA ARG A 113 -3.05 17.24 -21.07
C ARG A 113 -3.01 18.05 -19.77
N ARG A 114 -3.65 17.54 -18.71
CA ARG A 114 -3.59 18.11 -17.36
C ARG A 114 -2.29 17.71 -16.68
N VAL A 115 -1.75 18.60 -15.85
CA VAL A 115 -0.60 18.28 -15.01
C VAL A 115 -0.91 17.07 -14.13
N VAL A 116 0.05 16.15 -14.03
CA VAL A 116 -0.10 14.95 -13.19
C VAL A 116 -0.09 15.32 -11.71
N ALA A 117 -0.79 14.56 -10.88
CA ALA A 117 -0.76 14.80 -9.44
C ALA A 117 0.68 14.62 -8.89
N PHE A 118 1.07 15.46 -7.93
CA PHE A 118 2.43 15.46 -7.36
C PHE A 118 2.90 14.08 -6.91
N ARG A 119 2.08 13.36 -6.12
CA ARG A 119 2.43 12.01 -5.64
C ARG A 119 2.64 11.03 -6.81
N THR A 120 1.84 11.12 -7.86
CA THR A 120 2.00 10.30 -9.07
C THR A 120 3.30 10.65 -9.80
N TYR A 121 3.61 11.94 -9.95
CA TYR A 121 4.86 12.39 -10.56
C TYR A 121 6.08 11.90 -9.78
N LEU A 122 6.07 12.10 -8.46
CA LEU A 122 7.17 11.70 -7.58
C LEU A 122 7.38 10.19 -7.58
N ARG A 123 6.33 9.37 -7.47
CA ARG A 123 6.45 7.90 -7.55
C ARG A 123 7.02 7.45 -8.88
N THR A 124 6.62 8.10 -9.98
CA THR A 124 7.19 7.82 -11.29
C THR A 124 8.67 8.18 -11.35
N LEU A 125 9.06 9.34 -10.81
CA LEU A 125 10.47 9.73 -10.74
C LEU A 125 11.30 8.73 -9.92
N LEU A 126 10.80 8.33 -8.74
CA LEU A 126 11.47 7.36 -7.86
C LEU A 126 11.53 5.96 -8.47
N HIS A 127 10.54 5.58 -9.27
CA HIS A 127 10.57 4.35 -10.06
C HIS A 127 11.77 4.35 -11.03
N GLU A 128 11.97 5.43 -11.77
CA GLU A 128 13.13 5.55 -12.68
C GLU A 128 14.47 5.65 -11.92
N VAL A 129 14.48 6.25 -10.73
CA VAL A 129 15.65 6.18 -9.82
C VAL A 129 15.91 4.75 -9.37
N GLY A 130 14.89 3.94 -9.13
CA GLY A 130 15.03 2.51 -8.85
C GLY A 130 15.74 1.76 -9.97
N HIS A 131 15.41 2.06 -11.23
CA HIS A 131 16.15 1.52 -12.38
C HIS A 131 17.61 1.99 -12.37
N HIS A 132 17.87 3.26 -12.04
CA HIS A 132 19.23 3.75 -11.91
C HIS A 132 20.04 2.96 -10.85
N VAL A 133 19.46 2.74 -9.66
CA VAL A 133 20.07 1.96 -8.57
C VAL A 133 20.39 0.54 -9.03
N ASP A 134 19.49 -0.12 -9.77
CA ASP A 134 19.72 -1.47 -10.29
C ASP A 134 20.96 -1.55 -11.19
N TYR A 135 21.12 -0.59 -12.12
CA TYR A 135 22.24 -0.60 -13.06
C TYR A 135 23.55 -0.09 -12.46
N THR A 136 23.53 0.96 -11.64
CA THR A 136 24.76 1.60 -11.15
C THR A 136 25.17 1.12 -9.77
N GLY A 137 24.23 0.98 -8.84
CA GLY A 137 24.46 0.52 -7.48
C GLY A 137 24.61 -1.01 -7.41
N LEU A 138 23.58 -1.74 -7.87
CA LEU A 138 23.56 -3.21 -7.82
C LEU A 138 24.30 -3.88 -8.98
N ARG A 139 24.64 -3.11 -10.02
CA ARG A 139 25.33 -3.54 -11.24
C ARG A 139 24.65 -4.74 -11.89
N LEU A 140 23.32 -4.68 -11.99
CA LEU A 140 22.52 -5.69 -12.66
C LEU A 140 22.63 -5.52 -14.18
N ALA A 141 22.60 -6.64 -14.90
CA ALA A 141 22.60 -6.64 -16.36
C ALA A 141 21.26 -6.15 -16.94
N GLU A 142 20.17 -6.36 -16.20
CA GLU A 142 18.80 -5.98 -16.54
C GLU A 142 18.12 -5.50 -15.25
N SER A 143 17.21 -4.53 -15.36
CA SER A 143 16.36 -4.11 -14.26
C SER A 143 14.94 -4.63 -14.44
N TYR A 144 14.56 -5.58 -13.59
CA TYR A 144 13.24 -6.20 -13.61
C TYR A 144 12.33 -5.54 -12.57
N HIS A 145 11.05 -5.35 -12.92
CA HIS A 145 10.00 -4.98 -11.97
C HIS A 145 9.65 -6.17 -11.06
N THR A 146 10.48 -6.38 -10.05
CA THR A 146 10.31 -7.41 -9.01
C THR A 146 9.52 -6.87 -7.81
N GLU A 147 9.14 -7.72 -6.86
CA GLU A 147 8.47 -7.26 -5.64
C GLU A 147 9.43 -6.38 -4.83
N GLY A 148 10.70 -6.76 -4.73
CA GLY A 148 11.76 -5.96 -4.12
C GLY A 148 11.94 -4.61 -4.80
N PHE A 149 11.86 -4.54 -6.14
CA PHE A 149 11.93 -3.27 -6.87
C PHE A 149 10.83 -2.29 -6.44
N TYR A 150 9.57 -2.74 -6.39
CA TYR A 150 8.46 -1.90 -5.94
C TYR A 150 8.58 -1.51 -4.46
N LYS A 151 9.08 -2.42 -3.61
CA LYS A 151 9.34 -2.10 -2.20
C LYS A 151 10.43 -1.03 -2.02
N ARG A 152 11.49 -1.05 -2.83
CA ARG A 152 12.52 0.01 -2.83
C ARG A 152 11.96 1.37 -3.22
N GLU A 153 11.16 1.44 -4.28
CA GLU A 153 10.48 2.68 -4.67
C GLU A 153 9.62 3.22 -3.52
N SER A 154 8.83 2.34 -2.90
CA SER A 154 7.94 2.74 -1.82
C SER A 154 8.72 3.15 -0.56
N SER A 155 9.81 2.47 -0.24
CA SER A 155 10.75 2.82 0.83
C SER A 155 11.31 4.24 0.64
N LEU A 156 11.76 4.60 -0.57
CA LEU A 156 12.22 5.96 -0.87
C LEU A 156 11.08 6.98 -0.74
N PHE A 157 9.91 6.67 -1.28
CA PHE A 157 8.76 7.56 -1.23
C PHE A 157 8.37 7.94 0.20
N HIS A 158 8.32 6.95 1.10
CA HIS A 158 7.96 7.17 2.51
C HIS A 158 9.02 7.97 3.29
N GLN A 159 10.30 7.87 2.93
CA GLN A 159 11.35 8.67 3.54
C GLN A 159 11.33 10.14 3.06
N LEU A 160 10.95 10.38 1.80
CA LEU A 160 11.01 11.69 1.16
C LEU A 160 9.75 12.55 1.34
N VAL A 161 8.59 11.90 1.45
CA VAL A 161 7.32 12.58 1.72
C VAL A 161 6.93 12.23 3.15
N PRO A 162 7.50 12.92 4.16
CA PRO A 162 7.01 12.79 5.52
C PRO A 162 5.54 13.21 5.50
N ASP A 163 4.70 12.47 6.21
CA ASP A 163 3.28 12.78 6.20
C ASP A 163 3.03 14.19 6.72
N ALA A 164 2.17 14.93 6.01
CA ALA A 164 1.77 16.26 6.42
C ALA A 164 1.29 16.23 7.88
N PRO A 165 1.64 17.23 8.71
CA PRO A 165 1.16 17.27 10.09
C PRO A 165 -0.38 17.22 10.08
N GLY A 166 -0.94 16.15 10.63
CA GLY A 166 -2.38 15.89 10.66
C GLY A 166 -2.87 14.73 9.78
N ARG A 167 -2.03 14.13 8.94
CA ARG A 167 -2.34 12.82 8.34
C ARG A 167 -1.83 11.75 9.30
N ILE A 168 -2.73 11.07 9.99
CA ILE A 168 -2.39 9.87 10.77
C ILE A 168 -1.90 8.85 9.75
N THR A 169 -0.59 8.66 9.63
CA THR A 169 -0.06 7.48 8.94
C THR A 169 -0.52 6.30 9.76
N MET A 170 -1.35 5.45 9.16
CA MET A 170 -1.66 4.20 9.82
C MET A 170 -0.38 3.39 9.97
N ALA A 171 -0.18 2.86 11.17
CA ALA A 171 0.90 1.92 11.43
C ALA A 171 0.82 0.75 10.44
N THR A 172 1.98 0.31 9.97
CA THR A 172 2.15 -0.87 9.15
C THR A 172 1.77 -2.14 9.92
N MET A 173 1.47 -3.21 9.20
CA MET A 173 1.18 -4.50 9.83
C MET A 173 2.38 -5.04 10.62
N GLU A 174 3.61 -4.67 10.25
CA GLU A 174 4.83 -5.03 10.99
C GLU A 174 4.95 -4.25 12.31
N GLU A 175 4.58 -2.97 12.32
CA GLU A 175 4.51 -2.17 13.56
C GLU A 175 3.45 -2.73 14.52
N TYR A 176 2.30 -3.13 13.99
CA TYR A 176 1.29 -3.86 14.76
C TYR A 176 1.83 -5.18 15.33
N ALA A 177 2.62 -5.94 14.57
CA ALA A 177 3.19 -7.21 15.02
C ALA A 177 4.16 -7.03 16.20
N LYS A 178 4.79 -5.86 16.33
CA LYS A 178 5.70 -5.51 17.44
C LYS A 178 4.97 -5.14 18.72
N LEU A 179 3.66 -4.84 18.66
CA LEU A 179 2.88 -4.50 19.83
C LEU A 179 2.60 -5.73 20.71
N PRO A 180 2.58 -5.56 22.05
CA PRO A 180 2.05 -6.58 22.96
C PRO A 180 0.68 -7.09 22.50
N ILE A 181 0.41 -8.38 22.71
CA ILE A 181 -0.90 -8.99 22.37
C ILE A 181 -2.03 -8.21 23.04
N GLU A 182 -1.84 -7.81 24.30
CA GLU A 182 -2.81 -7.04 25.08
C GLU A 182 -3.17 -5.71 24.43
N ASP A 183 -2.20 -5.00 23.84
CA ASP A 183 -2.43 -3.73 23.16
C ASP A 183 -3.20 -3.92 21.86
N ARG A 184 -2.89 -4.98 21.10
CA ARG A 184 -3.64 -5.33 19.89
C ARG A 184 -5.09 -5.73 20.22
N VAL A 185 -5.29 -6.53 21.26
CA VAL A 185 -6.62 -6.91 21.75
C VAL A 185 -7.38 -5.68 22.26
N LYS A 186 -6.72 -4.77 22.98
CA LYS A 186 -7.30 -3.51 23.43
C LYS A 186 -7.73 -2.66 22.24
N ARG A 187 -6.92 -2.55 21.18
CA ARG A 187 -7.29 -1.82 19.96
C ARG A 187 -8.56 -2.36 19.33
N LEU A 188 -8.70 -3.69 19.23
CA LEU A 188 -9.91 -4.36 18.74
C LEU A 188 -11.16 -4.03 19.56
N THR A 189 -11.03 -3.77 20.87
CA THR A 189 -12.19 -3.39 21.70
C THR A 189 -12.77 -2.02 21.32
N GLN A 190 -11.92 -1.11 20.81
CA GLN A 190 -12.28 0.28 20.54
C GLN A 190 -12.96 0.47 19.18
N THR A 191 -12.73 -0.43 18.21
CA THR A 191 -13.21 -0.28 16.82
C THR A 191 -14.72 -0.06 16.73
N SER A 192 -15.52 -0.81 17.48
CA SER A 192 -16.98 -0.71 17.41
C SER A 192 -17.51 0.66 17.85
N ASP A 193 -16.91 1.26 18.88
CA ASP A 193 -17.29 2.59 19.39
C ASP A 193 -16.85 3.71 18.44
N GLU A 194 -15.69 3.57 17.81
CA GLU A 194 -15.20 4.53 16.83
C GLU A 194 -16.04 4.53 15.54
N LEU A 195 -16.46 3.34 15.08
CA LEU A 195 -17.41 3.22 13.97
C LEU A 195 -18.74 3.88 14.35
N ALA A 196 -19.26 3.59 15.55
CA ALA A 196 -20.50 4.18 16.06
C ALA A 196 -20.41 5.71 16.10
N ALA A 197 -19.29 6.26 16.56
CA ALA A 197 -19.05 7.70 16.60
C ALA A 197 -18.99 8.30 15.19
N ALA A 198 -18.30 7.65 14.25
CA ALA A 198 -18.12 8.16 12.90
C ALA A 198 -19.44 8.24 12.09
N ILE A 199 -20.35 7.27 12.27
CA ILE A 199 -21.63 7.24 11.54
C ILE A 199 -22.76 8.00 12.24
N ARG A 200 -22.57 8.44 13.49
CA ARG A 200 -23.61 9.10 14.29
C ARG A 200 -24.11 10.37 13.59
N GLY A 201 -25.43 10.49 13.45
CA GLY A 201 -26.08 11.67 12.86
C GLY A 201 -25.87 11.84 11.35
N ARG A 202 -25.29 10.84 10.67
CA ARG A 202 -25.16 10.83 9.20
C ARG A 202 -26.42 10.24 8.58
N ASP A 203 -26.89 10.81 7.49
CA ASP A 203 -28.02 10.29 6.73
C ASP A 203 -27.60 9.11 5.82
N ASP A 204 -28.59 8.33 5.38
CA ASP A 204 -28.34 7.14 4.56
C ASP A 204 -27.68 7.48 3.21
N ALA A 205 -28.01 8.63 2.64
CA ALA A 205 -27.43 9.11 1.40
C ALA A 205 -25.92 9.35 1.54
N THR A 206 -25.46 9.97 2.63
CA THR A 206 -24.03 10.15 2.91
C THR A 206 -23.34 8.81 3.17
N LEU A 207 -23.97 7.93 3.93
CA LEU A 207 -23.41 6.62 4.28
C LEU A 207 -23.27 5.68 3.07
N SER A 208 -24.15 5.85 2.07
CA SER A 208 -24.19 5.05 0.84
C SER A 208 -23.38 5.66 -0.30
N ARG A 209 -22.82 6.85 -0.13
CA ARG A 209 -22.06 7.54 -1.18
C ARG A 209 -20.66 6.96 -1.31
N ARG A 210 -20.37 6.29 -2.43
CA ARG A 210 -19.00 5.94 -2.82
C ARG A 210 -18.23 7.19 -3.27
N PRO A 211 -16.97 7.39 -2.85
CA PRO A 211 -16.14 8.50 -3.33
C PRO A 211 -15.86 8.45 -4.83
N ASP A 212 -15.70 7.25 -5.37
CA ASP A 212 -15.52 6.98 -6.80
C ASP A 212 -15.98 5.54 -7.14
N GLY A 213 -15.74 5.09 -8.38
CA GLY A 213 -16.16 3.76 -8.82
C GLY A 213 -15.34 2.59 -8.26
N LYS A 214 -14.26 2.84 -7.49
CA LYS A 214 -13.35 1.81 -6.97
C LYS A 214 -13.37 1.72 -5.44
N ASN A 215 -13.69 2.82 -4.76
CA ASN A 215 -13.70 2.90 -3.31
C ASN A 215 -15.10 2.65 -2.74
N TRP A 216 -15.16 1.92 -1.64
CA TRP A 216 -16.40 1.62 -0.94
C TRP A 216 -17.00 2.83 -0.22
N ALA A 217 -18.32 2.81 -0.09
CA ALA A 217 -19.04 3.73 0.77
C ALA A 217 -18.86 3.35 2.25
N ALA A 218 -19.10 4.29 3.16
CA ALA A 218 -18.98 4.05 4.61
C ALA A 218 -19.82 2.86 5.09
N LYS A 219 -21.05 2.71 4.57
CA LYS A 219 -21.95 1.59 4.86
C LYS A 219 -21.36 0.24 4.45
N GLU A 220 -20.71 0.18 3.29
CA GLU A 220 -20.08 -1.05 2.79
C GLU A 220 -18.90 -1.46 3.64
N VAL A 221 -18.13 -0.48 4.14
CA VAL A 221 -17.03 -0.73 5.08
C VAL A 221 -17.53 -1.37 6.38
N VAL A 222 -18.63 -0.85 6.96
CA VAL A 222 -19.22 -1.44 8.18
C VAL A 222 -19.71 -2.87 7.94
N CYS A 223 -20.37 -3.13 6.80
CA CYS A 223 -20.84 -4.47 6.43
C CYS A 223 -19.67 -5.44 6.21
N HIS A 224 -18.59 -4.96 5.58
CA HIS A 224 -17.38 -5.75 5.40
C HIS A 224 -16.76 -6.15 6.74
N LEU A 225 -16.59 -5.19 7.67
CA LEU A 225 -16.05 -5.49 9.00
C LEU A 225 -16.89 -6.53 9.75
N ARG A 226 -18.23 -6.42 9.69
CA ARG A 226 -19.15 -7.44 10.22
C ARG A 226 -18.85 -8.83 9.67
N ASP A 227 -18.64 -8.94 8.35
CA ASP A 227 -18.55 -10.22 7.65
C ASP A 227 -17.15 -10.85 7.76
N VAL A 228 -16.08 -10.06 7.78
CA VAL A 228 -14.73 -10.60 8.03
C VAL A 228 -14.56 -11.10 9.46
N GLU A 229 -15.24 -10.48 10.44
CA GLU A 229 -15.17 -10.90 11.85
C GLU A 229 -15.65 -12.35 12.01
N GLU A 230 -16.75 -12.70 11.34
CA GLU A 230 -17.28 -14.07 11.29
C GLU A 230 -16.29 -15.04 10.62
N MET A 231 -15.65 -14.62 9.54
CA MET A 231 -14.61 -15.42 8.89
C MET A 231 -13.41 -15.66 9.81
N PHE A 232 -12.95 -14.65 10.56
CA PHE A 232 -11.86 -14.80 11.52
C PHE A 232 -12.22 -15.76 12.64
N MET A 233 -13.42 -15.63 13.21
CA MET A 233 -13.90 -16.53 14.26
C MET A 233 -13.96 -17.99 13.79
N GLY A 234 -14.43 -18.23 12.56
CA GLY A 234 -14.41 -19.56 11.95
C GLY A 234 -12.99 -20.13 11.82
N ARG A 235 -12.00 -19.29 11.46
CA ARG A 235 -10.59 -19.71 11.39
C ARG A 235 -9.99 -20.01 12.76
N PHE A 236 -10.32 -19.23 13.79
CA PHE A 236 -9.89 -19.53 15.15
C PHE A 236 -10.43 -20.88 15.61
N GLY A 237 -11.72 -21.17 15.36
CA GLY A 237 -12.31 -22.48 15.64
C GLY A 237 -11.56 -23.64 14.97
N LEU A 238 -11.22 -23.51 13.69
CA LEU A 238 -10.45 -24.52 12.97
C LEU A 238 -9.05 -24.72 13.55
N ILE A 239 -8.31 -23.63 13.80
CA ILE A 239 -6.92 -23.69 14.32
C ILE A 239 -6.89 -24.30 15.73
N LEU A 240 -7.90 -24.03 16.56
CA LEU A 240 -7.99 -24.59 17.91
C LEU A 240 -8.39 -26.07 17.91
N ALA A 241 -9.23 -26.49 16.95
CA ALA A 241 -9.76 -27.85 16.90
C ALA A 241 -8.88 -28.83 16.09
N MET A 242 -8.08 -28.34 15.16
CA MET A 242 -7.33 -29.16 14.21
C MET A 242 -5.85 -28.75 14.19
N ASP A 243 -4.97 -29.71 13.92
CA ASP A 243 -3.57 -29.42 13.64
C ASP A 243 -3.40 -29.04 12.15
N ASP A 244 -2.70 -27.92 11.91
CA ASP A 244 -2.38 -27.38 10.58
C ASP A 244 -3.55 -27.32 9.56
N PRO A 245 -4.76 -26.85 9.94
CA PRO A 245 -5.89 -26.79 9.03
C PRO A 245 -5.58 -25.91 7.82
N LYS A 246 -6.01 -26.34 6.62
CA LYS A 246 -5.88 -25.52 5.41
C LYS A 246 -6.87 -24.36 5.47
N LEU A 247 -6.35 -23.14 5.43
CA LEU A 247 -7.14 -21.92 5.48
C LEU A 247 -7.36 -21.42 4.05
N ALA A 248 -8.58 -21.60 3.54
CA ALA A 248 -8.97 -21.06 2.25
C ALA A 248 -8.93 -19.53 2.26
N PHE A 249 -8.38 -18.95 1.19
CA PHE A 249 -8.34 -17.51 0.96
C PHE A 249 -8.47 -17.22 -0.53
N ASP A 250 -9.52 -16.48 -0.86
CA ASP A 250 -9.74 -15.92 -2.19
C ASP A 250 -9.73 -14.39 -2.04
N PRO A 251 -8.75 -13.67 -2.64
CA PRO A 251 -8.63 -12.23 -2.48
C PRO A 251 -9.80 -11.44 -3.09
N THR A 252 -10.60 -12.05 -3.96
CA THR A 252 -11.79 -11.43 -4.57
C THR A 252 -13.02 -11.50 -3.67
N THR A 253 -12.95 -12.28 -2.58
CA THR A 253 -14.06 -12.51 -1.64
C THR A 253 -14.69 -11.21 -1.10
N PRO A 254 -13.92 -10.18 -0.68
CA PRO A 254 -14.50 -8.98 -0.11
C PRO A 254 -15.41 -8.22 -1.08
N ASP A 255 -14.94 -7.95 -2.30
CA ASP A 255 -15.74 -7.27 -3.33
C ASP A 255 -16.94 -8.13 -3.76
N ARG A 256 -16.73 -9.45 -3.90
CA ARG A 256 -17.81 -10.38 -4.24
C ARG A 256 -18.90 -10.38 -3.16
N TRP A 257 -18.54 -10.41 -1.88
CA TRP A 257 -19.51 -10.33 -0.78
C TRP A 257 -20.24 -8.98 -0.76
N ALA A 258 -19.56 -7.87 -1.05
CA ALA A 258 -20.20 -6.57 -1.10
C ALA A 258 -21.34 -6.53 -2.14
N GLU A 259 -21.11 -7.14 -3.31
CA GLU A 259 -22.10 -7.28 -4.37
C GLU A 259 -23.19 -8.31 -4.02
N GLU A 260 -22.81 -9.56 -3.72
CA GLU A 260 -23.72 -10.69 -3.47
C GLU A 260 -24.63 -10.44 -2.27
N ARG A 261 -24.08 -9.85 -1.18
CA ARG A 261 -24.82 -9.55 0.06
C ARG A 261 -25.42 -8.15 0.05
N GLN A 262 -25.30 -7.45 -1.07
CA GLN A 262 -25.92 -6.15 -1.33
C GLN A 262 -25.66 -5.13 -0.21
N TYR A 263 -24.40 -4.90 0.14
CA TYR A 263 -24.03 -4.07 1.29
C TYR A 263 -24.69 -2.69 1.29
N LEU A 264 -24.80 -2.03 0.14
CA LEU A 264 -25.45 -0.71 0.03
C LEU A 264 -26.94 -0.72 0.44
N ARG A 265 -27.61 -1.87 0.39
CA ARG A 265 -29.02 -2.04 0.80
C ARG A 265 -29.18 -2.39 2.29
N ASN A 266 -28.10 -2.66 3.00
CA ASN A 266 -28.16 -3.01 4.42
C ASN A 266 -28.43 -1.75 5.28
N ASP A 267 -29.09 -1.94 6.41
CA ASP A 267 -29.15 -0.91 7.46
C ASP A 267 -27.81 -0.87 8.22
N VAL A 268 -27.17 0.30 8.26
CA VAL A 268 -25.82 0.43 8.84
C VAL A 268 -25.82 0.22 10.35
N GLN A 269 -26.90 0.55 11.06
CA GLN A 269 -26.98 0.40 12.51
C GLN A 269 -27.12 -1.07 12.88
N GLN A 270 -27.92 -1.82 12.12
CA GLN A 270 -28.01 -3.28 12.26
C GLN A 270 -26.69 -3.96 11.93
N ALA A 271 -26.00 -3.54 10.85
CA ALA A 271 -24.69 -4.07 10.50
C ALA A 271 -23.64 -3.82 11.60
N LEU A 272 -23.62 -2.60 12.16
CA LEU A 272 -22.74 -2.25 13.27
C LEU A 272 -23.08 -3.02 14.55
N GLY A 273 -24.37 -3.19 14.87
CA GLY A 273 -24.81 -3.99 16.01
C GLY A 273 -24.38 -5.46 15.88
N ALA A 274 -24.48 -6.04 14.69
CA ALA A 274 -24.01 -7.39 14.40
C ALA A 274 -22.49 -7.51 14.49
N PHE A 275 -21.74 -6.52 13.96
CA PHE A 275 -20.28 -6.47 14.13
C PHE A 275 -19.88 -6.41 15.59
N ARG A 276 -20.51 -5.54 16.39
CA ARG A 276 -20.23 -5.41 17.83
C ARG A 276 -20.41 -6.74 18.57
N LYS A 277 -21.54 -7.43 18.34
CA LYS A 277 -21.80 -8.74 18.95
C LYS A 277 -20.72 -9.77 18.56
N ARG A 278 -20.36 -9.85 17.28
CA ARG A 278 -19.31 -10.77 16.79
C ARG A 278 -17.95 -10.44 17.40
N ARG A 279 -17.62 -9.15 17.51
CA ARG A 279 -16.39 -8.67 18.14
C ARG A 279 -16.34 -9.05 19.63
N ASP A 280 -17.45 -8.92 20.35
CA ASP A 280 -17.53 -9.32 21.75
C ASP A 280 -17.29 -10.83 21.93
N GLU A 281 -17.85 -11.66 21.04
CA GLU A 281 -17.62 -13.11 21.00
C GLU A 281 -16.14 -13.45 20.70
N SER A 282 -15.53 -12.80 19.69
CA SER A 282 -14.10 -12.94 19.39
C SER A 282 -13.23 -12.57 20.60
N LEU A 283 -13.49 -11.43 21.24
CA LEU A 283 -12.74 -10.96 22.39
C LEU A 283 -12.91 -11.88 23.61
N ALA A 284 -14.11 -12.44 23.81
CA ALA A 284 -14.34 -13.43 24.85
C ALA A 284 -13.48 -14.68 24.61
N LEU A 285 -13.42 -15.19 23.38
CA LEU A 285 -12.55 -16.32 23.02
C LEU A 285 -11.06 -15.98 23.27
N LEU A 286 -10.56 -14.86 22.74
CA LEU A 286 -9.15 -14.48 22.86
C LEU A 286 -8.66 -14.37 24.31
N ARG A 287 -9.54 -13.95 25.25
CA ARG A 287 -9.22 -13.90 26.69
C ARG A 287 -9.06 -15.27 27.34
N THR A 288 -9.57 -16.34 26.73
CA THR A 288 -9.49 -17.70 27.28
C THR A 288 -8.28 -18.49 26.76
N LEU A 289 -7.58 -17.97 25.76
CA LEU A 289 -6.49 -18.69 25.10
C LEU A 289 -5.24 -18.80 25.98
N THR A 290 -4.68 -20.01 26.08
CA THR A 290 -3.37 -20.24 26.70
C THR A 290 -2.22 -19.74 25.81
N PRO A 291 -1.01 -19.50 26.35
CA PRO A 291 0.16 -19.11 25.56
C PRO A 291 0.47 -20.07 24.39
N GLU A 292 0.24 -21.37 24.57
CA GLU A 292 0.43 -22.38 23.53
C GLU A 292 -0.63 -22.28 22.43
N GLN A 293 -1.87 -21.97 22.79
CA GLN A 293 -2.94 -21.78 21.80
C GLN A 293 -2.70 -20.56 20.92
N TRP A 294 -2.11 -19.49 21.46
CA TRP A 294 -1.74 -18.30 20.69
C TRP A 294 -0.75 -18.59 19.55
N THR A 295 0.08 -19.62 19.69
CA THR A 295 1.07 -20.03 18.68
C THR A 295 0.57 -21.12 17.74
N ARG A 296 -0.62 -21.68 17.97
CA ARG A 296 -1.25 -22.61 17.01
C ARG A 296 -1.51 -21.91 15.68
N ALA A 297 -1.31 -22.64 14.60
CA ALA A 297 -1.36 -22.12 13.24
C ALA A 297 -2.26 -22.94 12.33
N GLY A 298 -2.81 -22.27 11.32
CA GLY A 298 -3.33 -22.91 10.12
C GLY A 298 -2.46 -22.60 8.92
N ILE A 299 -2.59 -23.38 7.85
CA ILE A 299 -1.77 -23.23 6.64
C ILE A 299 -2.54 -22.42 5.61
N HIS A 300 -2.12 -21.18 5.40
CA HIS A 300 -2.61 -20.32 4.34
C HIS A 300 -1.93 -20.67 3.00
N ALA A 301 -2.73 -20.83 1.94
CA ALA A 301 -2.25 -21.30 0.64
C ALA A 301 -1.06 -20.51 0.07
N THR A 302 -1.00 -19.19 0.33
CA THR A 302 0.05 -18.31 -0.19
C THR A 302 1.04 -17.79 0.85
N ARG A 303 0.70 -17.81 2.15
CA ARG A 303 1.53 -17.22 3.22
C ARG A 303 2.23 -18.28 4.07
N GLY A 304 1.88 -19.56 3.89
CA GLY A 304 2.36 -20.63 4.76
C GLY A 304 1.64 -20.61 6.11
N PRO A 305 2.29 -21.05 7.19
CA PRO A 305 1.70 -21.02 8.53
C PRO A 305 1.29 -19.61 8.95
N VAL A 306 0.07 -19.46 9.47
CA VAL A 306 -0.45 -18.22 10.04
C VAL A 306 -1.06 -18.56 11.40
N THR A 307 -0.50 -17.97 12.45
CA THR A 307 -0.90 -18.23 13.85
C THR A 307 -2.13 -17.43 14.27
N ILE A 308 -2.75 -17.79 15.40
CA ILE A 308 -3.80 -16.95 16.01
C ILE A 308 -3.25 -15.55 16.32
N ASN A 309 -2.01 -15.47 16.82
CA ASN A 309 -1.33 -14.18 17.04
C ASN A 309 -1.19 -13.35 15.76
N ASP A 310 -0.87 -13.97 14.62
CA ASP A 310 -0.76 -13.26 13.33
C ASP A 310 -2.13 -12.76 12.86
N PHE A 311 -3.19 -13.54 13.07
CA PHE A 311 -4.54 -13.13 12.76
C PHE A 311 -5.01 -11.95 13.62
N VAL A 312 -4.72 -11.94 14.92
CA VAL A 312 -5.05 -10.78 15.78
C VAL A 312 -4.29 -9.52 15.36
N THR A 313 -3.03 -9.67 14.93
CA THR A 313 -2.28 -8.57 14.29
C THR A 313 -2.98 -8.05 13.04
N LEU A 314 -3.36 -8.96 12.15
CA LEU A 314 -4.06 -8.63 10.92
C LEU A 314 -5.40 -7.93 11.21
N MET A 315 -6.18 -8.43 12.17
CA MET A 315 -7.47 -7.85 12.55
C MET A 315 -7.31 -6.41 13.04
N ALA A 316 -6.35 -6.14 13.94
CA ALA A 316 -6.17 -4.81 14.51
C ALA A 316 -5.72 -3.80 13.45
N TRP A 317 -4.79 -4.20 12.58
CA TRP A 317 -4.37 -3.38 11.44
C TRP A 317 -5.49 -3.18 10.40
N HIS A 318 -6.28 -4.22 10.12
CA HIS A 318 -7.38 -4.20 9.16
C HIS A 318 -8.51 -3.26 9.61
N ASP A 319 -8.85 -3.28 10.91
CA ASP A 319 -9.82 -2.37 11.50
C ASP A 319 -9.42 -0.90 11.31
N ASP A 320 -8.16 -0.55 11.58
CA ASP A 320 -7.64 0.81 11.34
C ASP A 320 -7.73 1.21 9.88
N ASN A 321 -7.35 0.29 8.97
CA ASN A 321 -7.44 0.51 7.53
C ASN A 321 -8.84 0.87 7.07
N HIS A 322 -9.82 0.12 7.57
CA HIS A 322 -11.21 0.34 7.21
C HIS A 322 -11.82 1.53 7.95
N LEU A 323 -11.41 1.83 9.18
CA LEU A 323 -11.85 3.03 9.88
C LEU A 323 -11.35 4.31 9.16
N ASP A 324 -10.11 4.32 8.67
CA ASP A 324 -9.60 5.40 7.82
C ASP A 324 -10.37 5.49 6.49
N GLN A 325 -10.58 4.36 5.80
CA GLN A 325 -11.37 4.30 4.58
C GLN A 325 -12.78 4.85 4.80
N LEU A 326 -13.44 4.49 5.90
CA LEU A 326 -14.75 4.98 6.27
C LEU A 326 -14.75 6.50 6.48
N LYS A 327 -13.77 7.04 7.23
CA LYS A 327 -13.64 8.48 7.47
C LYS A 327 -13.44 9.25 6.15
N ARG A 328 -12.58 8.74 5.26
CA ARG A 328 -12.38 9.33 3.93
C ARG A 328 -13.65 9.25 3.08
N ALA A 329 -14.38 8.13 3.13
CA ALA A 329 -15.64 7.97 2.41
C ALA A 329 -16.72 8.97 2.86
N LEU A 330 -16.85 9.20 4.17
CA LEU A 330 -17.75 10.22 4.73
C LEU A 330 -17.43 11.63 4.22
N ASP A 331 -16.15 11.93 4.05
CA ASP A 331 -15.64 13.18 3.47
C ASP A 331 -15.74 13.24 1.93
N GLY A 332 -16.20 12.16 1.28
CA GLY A 332 -16.24 12.04 -0.18
C GLY A 332 -14.85 11.93 -0.83
N LYS A 333 -13.84 11.48 -0.08
CA LYS A 333 -12.46 11.34 -0.52
C LYS A 333 -12.13 9.87 -0.78
N ALA A 334 -11.45 9.62 -1.90
CA ALA A 334 -10.93 8.33 -2.30
C ALA A 334 -9.70 7.89 -1.51
#